data_AF-R5LDI3-F1
#
_entry.id   AF-R5LDI3-F1
#
_cell.length_a   1.000
_cell.length_b   1.000
_cell.length_c   1.000
_cell.angle_alpha   90.00
_cell.angle_beta   90.00
_cell.angle_gamma   90.00
#
_symmetry.space_group_name_H-M   'P 1'
#
loop_
_entity.id
_entity.type
_entity.pdbx_description
1 polymer ?
#
loop_
_entity_poly.entity_id
_entity_poly.type
_entity_poly.pdbx_seq_one_letter_code
_entity_poly.pdbx_strand_id
1 'polypeptide(L)'
;MNLKRNNRGFSLVELIVVIAIMAALMGILIPTLVKQTSKSKRSVDSDSAHEIASSINRVLSTDTDIYYTYSGDTPSNYSFVWDSDTTADDVSTDPFAKAVFEDFGQVIPVSKWNHNLKWMVTYNGTTNELHIYLVKSADSTKGYEVYPDSAGYISKALEKDIDI
;
A
#
# COMPACT_ATOMS: atom_id res chain seq x y z
N MET A 1 -52.53 -10.80 -43.76
CA MET A 1 -52.15 -11.43 -42.47
C MET A 1 -51.70 -10.33 -41.52
N ASN A 2 -52.45 -10.06 -40.44
CA ASN A 2 -52.10 -9.02 -39.46
C ASN A 2 -51.43 -9.68 -38.24
N LEU A 3 -50.14 -9.40 -38.03
CA LEU A 3 -49.39 -9.83 -36.85
C LEU A 3 -49.82 -8.95 -35.67
N LYS A 4 -50.65 -9.50 -34.77
CA LYS A 4 -51.07 -8.82 -33.54
C LYS A 4 -49.89 -8.83 -32.56
N ARG A 5 -49.19 -7.69 -32.42
CA ARG A 5 -48.09 -7.53 -31.47
C ARG A 5 -48.65 -7.42 -30.05
N ASN A 6 -48.44 -8.44 -29.22
CA ASN A 6 -48.86 -8.48 -27.82
C ASN A 6 -47.80 -7.79 -26.96
N ASN A 7 -47.86 -6.47 -26.85
CA ASN A 7 -47.02 -5.73 -25.91
C ASN A 7 -47.63 -5.83 -24.50
N ARG A 8 -47.32 -6.91 -23.78
CA ARG A 8 -47.44 -6.92 -22.31
C ARG A 8 -46.20 -6.24 -21.75
N GLY A 9 -46.27 -4.92 -21.60
CA GLY A 9 -45.28 -4.17 -20.83
C GLY A 9 -45.38 -4.53 -19.34
N PHE A 10 -44.25 -4.45 -18.64
CA PHE A 10 -44.19 -4.54 -17.18
C PHE A 10 -45.09 -3.46 -16.58
N SER A 11 -45.87 -3.78 -15.55
CA SER A 11 -46.71 -2.77 -14.91
C SER A 11 -45.84 -1.77 -14.15
N LEU A 12 -46.26 -0.50 -14.12
CA LEU A 12 -45.55 0.55 -13.38
C LEU A 12 -45.36 0.16 -11.91
N VAL A 13 -46.37 -0.47 -11.31
CA VAL A 13 -46.31 -0.92 -9.90
C VAL A 13 -45.27 -2.03 -9.69
N GLU A 14 -45.12 -2.92 -10.66
CA GLU A 14 -44.15 -4.02 -10.57
C GLU A 14 -42.72 -3.47 -10.64
N LEU A 15 -42.51 -2.40 -11.42
CA LEU A 15 -41.21 -1.74 -11.51
C LEU A 15 -40.82 -0.99 -10.22
N ILE A 16 -41.75 -0.24 -9.61
CA ILE A 16 -41.44 0.56 -8.41
C ILE A 16 -41.12 -0.32 -7.19
N VAL A 17 -41.78 -1.47 -7.06
CA VAL A 17 -41.53 -2.40 -5.95
C VAL A 17 -40.13 -3.02 -6.09
N VAL A 18 -39.72 -3.32 -7.31
CA VAL A 18 -38.40 -3.89 -7.60
C VAL A 18 -37.28 -2.91 -7.27
N ILE A 19 -37.38 -1.63 -7.68
CA ILE A 19 -36.37 -0.62 -7.32
C ILE A 19 -36.34 -0.37 -5.81
N ALA A 20 -37.48 -0.44 -5.11
CA ALA A 20 -37.55 -0.26 -3.67
C ALA A 20 -36.79 -1.38 -2.93
N ILE A 21 -36.96 -2.64 -3.34
CA ILE A 21 -36.24 -3.77 -2.73
C ILE A 21 -34.75 -3.73 -3.07
N MET A 22 -34.38 -3.42 -4.33
CA MET A 22 -32.97 -3.28 -4.71
C MET A 22 -32.28 -2.15 -3.92
N ALA A 23 -32.95 -1.02 -3.71
CA ALA A 23 -32.43 0.08 -2.90
C ALA A 23 -32.23 -0.32 -1.44
N ALA A 24 -33.18 -1.05 -0.84
CA ALA A 24 -33.05 -1.55 0.53
C ALA A 24 -31.86 -2.49 0.70
N LEU A 25 -31.67 -3.43 -0.24
CA LEU A 25 -30.54 -4.37 -0.22
C LEU A 25 -29.20 -3.65 -0.43
N MET A 26 -29.13 -2.70 -1.37
CA MET A 26 -27.94 -1.88 -1.60
C MET A 26 -27.57 -1.04 -0.37
N GLY A 27 -28.57 -0.53 0.36
CA GLY A 27 -28.35 0.25 1.58
C GLY A 27 -27.53 -0.48 2.65
N ILE A 28 -27.71 -1.79 2.78
CA ILE A 28 -26.95 -2.63 3.73
C ILE A 28 -25.60 -3.06 3.14
N LEU A 29 -25.56 -3.32 1.83
CA LEU A 29 -24.39 -3.91 1.18
C LEU A 29 -23.26 -2.89 0.94
N ILE A 30 -23.57 -1.64 0.59
CA ILE A 30 -22.57 -0.62 0.22
C ILE A 30 -21.51 -0.40 1.32
N PRO A 31 -21.85 -0.19 2.61
CA PRO A 31 -20.84 0.03 3.65
C PRO A 31 -19.91 -1.17 3.84
N THR A 32 -20.47 -2.39 3.76
CA THR A 32 -19.69 -3.62 3.85
C THR A 32 -18.74 -3.76 2.67
N LEU A 33 -19.20 -3.48 1.46
CA LEU A 33 -18.35 -3.52 0.27
C LEU A 33 -17.20 -2.52 0.38
N VAL A 34 -17.47 -1.25 0.71
CA VAL A 34 -16.43 -0.22 0.87
C VAL A 34 -15.35 -0.67 1.87
N LYS A 35 -15.75 -1.27 3.00
CA LYS A 35 -14.82 -1.83 3.99
C LYS A 35 -13.94 -2.94 3.38
N GLN A 36 -14.53 -3.89 2.67
CA GLN A 36 -13.79 -5.01 2.10
C GLN A 36 -12.86 -4.56 0.97
N THR A 37 -13.26 -3.57 0.16
CA THR A 37 -12.40 -3.00 -0.88
C THR A 37 -11.20 -2.27 -0.27
N SER A 38 -11.39 -1.50 0.81
CA SER A 38 -10.30 -0.85 1.55
C SER A 38 -9.33 -1.88 2.13
N LYS A 39 -9.84 -2.92 2.79
CA LYS A 39 -9.03 -4.04 3.28
C LYS A 39 -8.25 -4.75 2.18
N SER A 40 -8.87 -5.02 1.04
CA SER A 40 -8.21 -5.67 -0.09
C SER A 40 -7.08 -4.81 -0.65
N LYS A 41 -7.29 -3.49 -0.80
CA LYS A 41 -6.23 -2.56 -1.22
C LYS A 41 -5.07 -2.54 -0.23
N ARG A 42 -5.36 -2.48 1.07
CA ARG A 42 -4.34 -2.55 2.13
C ARG A 42 -3.63 -3.91 2.19
N SER A 43 -4.32 -5.00 1.82
CA SER A 43 -3.69 -6.31 1.68
C SER A 43 -2.64 -6.30 0.56
N VAL A 44 -2.95 -5.70 -0.58
CA VAL A 44 -1.99 -5.56 -1.70
C VAL A 44 -0.80 -4.68 -1.30
N ASP A 45 -1.04 -3.64 -0.51
CA ASP A 45 0.04 -2.80 0.03
C ASP A 45 0.92 -3.59 1.01
N SER A 46 0.33 -4.46 1.82
CA SER A 46 1.07 -5.37 2.70
C SER A 46 1.93 -6.36 1.91
N ASP A 47 1.41 -6.94 0.82
CA ASP A 47 2.18 -7.81 -0.07
C ASP A 47 3.36 -7.04 -0.70
N SER A 48 3.11 -5.80 -1.17
CA SER A 48 4.13 -4.92 -1.73
C SER A 48 5.23 -4.58 -0.72
N ALA A 49 4.86 -4.31 0.53
CA ALA A 49 5.81 -4.06 1.61
C ALA A 49 6.68 -5.29 1.93
N HIS A 50 6.11 -6.51 1.86
CA HIS A 50 6.87 -7.74 2.01
C HIS A 50 7.87 -7.96 0.86
N GLU A 51 7.50 -7.60 -0.37
CA GLU A 51 8.43 -7.64 -1.51
C GLU A 51 9.60 -6.67 -1.30
N ILE A 52 9.32 -5.44 -0.86
CA ILE A 52 10.34 -4.44 -0.51
C ILE A 52 11.22 -4.97 0.62
N ALA A 53 10.63 -5.51 1.69
CA ALA A 53 11.37 -6.09 2.80
C ALA A 53 12.25 -7.27 2.36
N SER A 54 11.77 -8.12 1.45
CA SER A 54 12.55 -9.22 0.89
C SER A 54 13.77 -8.71 0.12
N SER A 55 13.62 -7.65 -0.68
CA SER A 55 14.72 -7.00 -1.39
C SER A 55 15.75 -6.40 -0.43
N ILE A 56 15.28 -5.68 0.58
CA ILE A 56 16.14 -5.14 1.63
C ILE A 56 16.92 -6.27 2.29
N ASN A 57 16.26 -7.34 2.73
CA ASN A 57 16.92 -8.50 3.34
C ASN A 57 17.94 -9.19 2.41
N ARG A 58 17.74 -9.19 1.09
CA ARG A 58 18.72 -9.72 0.13
C ARG A 58 19.95 -8.83 0.03
N VAL A 59 19.78 -7.52 -0.10
CA VAL A 59 20.89 -6.55 -0.13
C VAL A 59 21.68 -6.63 1.16
N LEU A 60 20.95 -6.64 2.27
CA LEU A 60 21.46 -6.88 3.62
C LEU A 60 22.30 -8.18 3.70
N SER A 61 21.85 -9.28 3.09
CA SER A 61 22.59 -10.54 3.16
C SER A 61 23.79 -10.64 2.20
N THR A 62 23.85 -9.81 1.16
CA THR A 62 24.79 -9.97 0.04
C THR A 62 26.01 -9.07 0.18
N ASP A 63 25.83 -7.84 0.68
CA ASP A 63 26.89 -6.84 0.73
C ASP A 63 27.03 -6.29 2.16
N THR A 64 27.88 -6.93 2.95
CA THR A 64 28.15 -6.52 4.33
C THR A 64 28.89 -5.18 4.39
N ASP A 65 29.56 -4.73 3.33
CA ASP A 65 30.30 -3.47 3.35
C ASP A 65 29.37 -2.26 3.22
N ILE A 66 28.18 -2.44 2.64
CA ILE A 66 27.14 -1.40 2.60
C ILE A 66 26.64 -1.05 4.01
N TYR A 67 26.81 -1.93 5.01
CA TYR A 67 26.39 -1.71 6.40
C TYR A 67 27.32 -0.84 7.23
N TYR A 68 28.61 -0.91 6.93
CA TYR A 68 29.65 -0.34 7.76
C TYR A 68 30.14 0.95 7.14
N THR A 69 29.59 2.07 7.60
CA THR A 69 30.22 3.36 7.34
C THR A 69 31.63 3.30 7.93
N TYR A 70 32.62 3.65 7.11
CA TYR A 70 34.04 3.75 7.42
C TYR A 70 34.35 3.89 8.92
N SER A 71 35.19 2.97 9.42
CA SER A 71 35.81 2.94 10.75
C SER A 71 34.92 2.62 11.97
N GLY A 72 34.62 1.33 12.13
CA GLY A 72 34.43 0.71 13.45
C GLY A 72 33.03 0.17 13.71
N ASP A 73 32.80 -1.10 13.35
CA ASP A 73 31.91 -2.12 13.97
C ASP A 73 30.55 -1.70 14.58
N THR A 74 30.01 -0.54 14.21
CA THR A 74 28.72 -0.05 14.66
C THR A 74 27.77 -0.13 13.47
N PRO A 75 26.71 -0.96 13.56
CA PRO A 75 25.73 -1.06 12.50
C PRO A 75 25.06 0.29 12.21
N SER A 76 25.04 0.70 10.94
CA SER A 76 24.44 1.98 10.53
C SER A 76 22.91 1.91 10.51
N ASN A 77 22.26 3.04 10.82
CA ASN A 77 20.81 3.19 10.64
C ASN A 77 20.54 3.87 9.30
N TYR A 78 19.55 3.37 8.55
CA TYR A 78 19.16 3.92 7.27
C TYR A 78 17.69 4.34 7.30
N SER A 79 17.39 5.47 6.66
CA SER A 79 16.03 5.93 6.45
C SER A 79 15.94 6.65 5.12
N PHE A 80 15.07 6.17 4.23
CA PHE A 80 14.83 6.79 2.93
C PHE A 80 13.37 6.68 2.54
N VAL A 81 12.94 7.54 1.63
CA VAL A 81 11.56 7.59 1.12
C VAL A 81 11.56 7.43 -0.39
N TRP A 82 10.59 6.65 -0.85
CA TRP A 82 10.42 6.21 -2.21
C TRP A 82 8.99 6.34 -2.69
N ASP A 83 8.85 6.61 -3.98
CA ASP A 83 7.59 6.62 -4.70
C ASP A 83 7.82 6.15 -6.15
N SER A 84 6.75 6.16 -6.97
CA SER A 84 6.84 5.76 -8.38
C SER A 84 7.70 6.67 -9.24
N ASP A 85 8.03 7.87 -8.76
CA ASP A 85 8.78 8.87 -9.49
C ASP A 85 10.26 8.84 -9.10
N THR A 86 10.63 8.04 -8.10
CA THR A 86 12.01 7.86 -7.66
C THR A 86 12.86 7.27 -8.78
N THR A 87 13.96 7.94 -9.08
CA THR A 87 14.92 7.57 -10.12
C THR A 87 16.25 7.11 -9.54
N ALA A 88 17.13 6.58 -10.40
CA ALA A 88 18.49 6.23 -10.01
C ALA A 88 19.30 7.45 -9.50
N ASP A 89 18.98 8.66 -9.98
CA ASP A 89 19.66 9.88 -9.55
C ASP A 89 19.24 10.27 -8.12
N ASP A 90 17.98 10.05 -7.74
CA ASP A 90 17.44 10.37 -6.41
C ASP A 90 18.07 9.54 -5.29
N VAL A 91 18.45 8.29 -5.59
CA VAL A 91 19.08 7.38 -4.62
C VAL A 91 20.61 7.37 -4.69
N SER A 92 21.20 8.13 -5.61
CA SER A 92 22.64 8.03 -5.95
C SER A 92 23.61 8.37 -4.81
N THR A 93 23.16 9.11 -3.79
CA THR A 93 23.97 9.59 -2.66
C THR A 93 23.95 8.65 -1.45
N ASP A 94 22.97 7.74 -1.37
CA ASP A 94 22.85 6.74 -0.31
C ASP A 94 23.16 5.35 -0.91
N PRO A 95 24.35 4.77 -0.60
CA PRO A 95 24.74 3.46 -1.13
C PRO A 95 23.74 2.34 -0.81
N PHE A 96 23.09 2.39 0.35
CA PHE A 96 22.12 1.39 0.76
C PHE A 96 20.80 1.57 0.01
N ALA A 97 20.26 2.79 -0.04
CA ALA A 97 19.05 3.07 -0.82
C ALA A 97 19.25 2.72 -2.29
N LYS A 98 20.42 3.03 -2.87
CA LYS A 98 20.77 2.67 -4.24
C LYS A 98 20.78 1.16 -4.45
N ALA A 99 21.46 0.41 -3.59
CA ALA A 99 21.58 -1.05 -3.74
C ALA A 99 20.21 -1.73 -3.66
N VAL A 100 19.36 -1.31 -2.73
CA VAL A 100 18.00 -1.86 -2.64
C VAL A 100 17.15 -1.44 -3.85
N PHE A 101 17.27 -0.20 -4.35
CA PHE A 101 16.57 0.25 -5.55
C PHE A 101 16.96 -0.56 -6.80
N GLU A 102 18.25 -0.90 -6.93
CA GLU A 102 18.77 -1.75 -8.01
C GLU A 102 18.30 -3.21 -7.89
N ASP A 103 18.31 -3.80 -6.68
CA ASP A 103 17.82 -5.17 -6.43
C ASP A 103 16.29 -5.28 -6.66
N PHE A 104 15.54 -4.23 -6.34
CA PHE A 104 14.10 -4.17 -6.57
C PHE A 104 13.72 -3.95 -8.05
N GLY A 105 14.70 -3.70 -8.93
CA GLY A 105 14.47 -3.53 -10.37
C GLY A 105 13.96 -2.15 -10.77
N GLN A 106 14.20 -1.12 -9.96
CA GLN A 106 13.94 0.30 -10.28
C GLN A 106 12.46 0.67 -10.53
N VAL A 107 11.52 -0.18 -10.13
CA VAL A 107 10.08 0.11 -10.25
C VAL A 107 9.42 -0.12 -8.91
N ILE A 108 9.17 0.96 -8.18
CA ILE A 108 8.59 0.88 -6.83
C ILE A 108 7.06 0.86 -6.95
N PRO A 109 6.36 -0.06 -6.26
CA PRO A 109 4.90 -0.13 -6.32
C PRO A 109 4.29 1.13 -5.73
N VAL A 110 3.20 1.62 -6.33
CA VAL A 110 2.35 2.65 -5.72
C VAL A 110 1.35 1.98 -4.79
N SER A 111 1.14 2.54 -3.59
CA SER A 111 0.07 2.08 -2.69
C SER A 111 -1.28 2.08 -3.40
N LYS A 112 -1.99 0.95 -3.36
CA LYS A 112 -3.34 0.77 -3.89
C LYS A 112 -4.41 1.36 -2.98
N TRP A 113 -4.13 1.48 -1.68
CA TRP A 113 -5.04 2.14 -0.76
C TRP A 113 -5.05 3.65 -0.98
N ASN A 114 -3.88 4.29 -1.01
CA ASN A 114 -3.75 5.73 -1.23
C ASN A 114 -2.52 6.07 -2.08
N HIS A 115 -2.77 6.51 -3.32
CA HIS A 115 -1.73 6.79 -4.31
C HIS A 115 -0.88 8.03 -3.97
N ASN A 116 -1.30 8.84 -3.00
CA ASN A 116 -0.55 10.03 -2.57
C ASN A 116 0.48 9.72 -1.48
N LEU A 117 0.51 8.47 -0.98
CA LEU A 117 1.46 8.05 0.04
C LEU A 117 2.71 7.45 -0.59
N LYS A 118 3.82 7.68 0.09
CA LYS A 118 5.16 7.22 -0.27
C LYS A 118 5.60 6.12 0.68
N TRP A 119 6.46 5.23 0.20
CA TRP A 119 7.08 4.20 1.02
C TRP A 119 8.27 4.81 1.75
N MET A 120 8.22 4.79 3.08
CA MET A 120 9.38 5.10 3.92
C MET A 120 9.92 3.80 4.48
N VAL A 121 11.19 3.56 4.24
CA VAL A 121 11.93 2.42 4.81
C VAL A 121 12.81 2.95 5.91
N THR A 122 12.78 2.27 7.06
CA THR A 122 13.68 2.54 8.17
C THR A 122 14.30 1.22 8.62
N TYR A 123 15.63 1.16 8.60
CA TYR A 123 16.39 0.03 9.10
C TYR A 123 17.26 0.48 10.28
N ASN A 124 17.10 -0.19 11.41
CA ASN A 124 17.95 0.00 12.58
C ASN A 124 19.01 -1.11 12.60
N GLY A 125 20.25 -0.78 12.29
CA GLY A 125 21.33 -1.76 12.28
C GLY A 125 21.67 -2.30 13.68
N THR A 126 21.38 -1.54 14.74
CA THR A 126 21.70 -1.96 16.12
C THR A 126 20.74 -3.04 16.60
N THR A 127 19.45 -2.91 16.28
CA THR A 127 18.41 -3.88 16.65
C THR A 127 18.11 -4.90 15.55
N ASN A 128 18.64 -4.70 14.33
CA ASN A 128 18.28 -5.42 13.11
C ASN A 128 16.78 -5.38 12.79
N GLU A 129 16.13 -4.26 13.13
CA GLU A 129 14.71 -4.06 12.89
C GLU A 129 14.49 -3.29 11.59
N LEU A 130 13.68 -3.89 10.71
CA LEU A 130 13.21 -3.26 9.48
C LEU A 130 11.74 -2.87 9.65
N HIS A 131 11.46 -1.60 9.43
CA HIS A 131 10.12 -1.05 9.42
C HIS A 131 9.84 -0.38 8.07
N ILE A 132 8.64 -0.61 7.55
CA ILE A 132 8.18 0.02 6.31
C ILE A 132 6.86 0.73 6.59
N TYR A 133 6.81 2.01 6.23
CA TYR A 133 5.68 2.89 6.47
C TYR A 133 5.14 3.45 5.15
N LEU A 134 3.86 3.77 5.13
CA LEU A 134 3.25 4.68 4.17
C LEU A 134 3.12 6.07 4.80
N VAL A 135 3.76 7.07 4.19
CA VAL A 135 3.87 8.46 4.68
C VAL A 135 3.46 9.48 3.63
N LYS A 136 3.15 10.72 4.01
CA LYS A 136 2.83 11.80 3.04
C LYS A 136 4.07 12.47 2.46
N SER A 137 5.15 12.57 3.21
CA SER A 137 6.43 13.16 2.79
C SER A 137 7.61 12.53 3.51
N ALA A 138 8.83 12.86 3.08
CA ALA A 138 10.06 12.40 3.72
C ALA A 138 10.22 12.89 5.17
N ASP A 139 9.65 14.06 5.49
CA ASP A 139 9.70 14.66 6.82
C ASP A 139 8.52 14.25 7.72
N SER A 140 7.65 13.35 7.25
CA SER A 140 6.49 12.90 8.01
C SER A 140 6.93 12.21 9.30
N THR A 141 6.51 12.77 10.44
CA THR A 141 6.70 12.15 11.77
C THR A 141 5.64 11.10 12.11
N LYS A 142 4.66 10.93 11.21
CA LYS A 142 3.56 9.98 11.32
C LYS A 142 3.47 9.19 10.02
N GLY A 143 3.14 7.91 10.13
CA GLY A 143 2.93 7.03 8.99
C GLY A 143 2.09 5.83 9.38
N TYR A 144 1.54 5.14 8.38
CA TYR A 144 0.98 3.81 8.60
C TYR A 144 2.10 2.78 8.49
N GLU A 145 2.47 2.17 9.60
CA GLU A 145 3.35 1.00 9.58
C GLU A 145 2.64 -0.14 8.84
N VAL A 146 3.29 -0.66 7.80
CA VAL A 146 2.78 -1.75 6.94
C VAL A 146 3.54 -3.05 7.20
N TYR A 147 4.84 -2.93 7.48
CA TYR A 147 5.72 -4.03 7.85
C TYR A 147 6.48 -3.65 9.13
N PRO A 148 6.61 -4.56 10.12
CA PRO A 148 6.17 -5.96 10.07
C PRO A 148 4.69 -6.19 10.41
N ASP A 149 3.99 -5.22 11.01
CA ASP A 149 2.59 -5.39 11.45
C ASP A 149 1.55 -5.18 10.33
N SER A 150 1.53 -6.11 9.38
CA SER A 150 0.55 -6.10 8.29
C SER A 150 -0.89 -6.31 8.75
N ALA A 151 -1.11 -7.09 9.81
CA ALA A 151 -2.44 -7.33 10.34
C ALA A 151 -3.02 -6.06 10.97
N GLY A 152 -2.22 -5.33 11.75
CA GLY A 152 -2.57 -4.03 12.29
C GLY A 152 -2.88 -3.04 11.17
N TYR A 153 -2.02 -2.94 10.16
CA TYR A 153 -2.25 -2.07 8.99
C TYR A 153 -3.58 -2.33 8.28
N ILE A 154 -3.89 -3.59 7.96
CA ILE A 154 -5.13 -3.98 7.28
C ILE A 154 -6.36 -3.73 8.17
N SER A 155 -6.22 -3.91 9.49
CA SER A 155 -7.32 -3.68 10.43
C SER A 155 -7.75 -2.21 10.50
N LYS A 156 -6.83 -1.28 10.22
CA LYS A 156 -7.06 0.18 10.18
C LYS A 156 -7.82 0.67 8.94
N ALA A 157 -8.33 -0.23 8.08
CA ALA A 157 -9.06 0.09 6.85
C ALA A 157 -10.29 1.02 7.01
N LEU A 158 -10.76 1.26 8.24
CA LEU A 158 -11.89 2.15 8.58
C LEU A 158 -11.51 3.32 9.49
N GLU A 159 -10.25 3.42 9.93
CA GLU A 159 -9.82 4.63 10.63
C GLU A 159 -9.97 5.79 9.63
N LYS A 160 -10.63 6.87 10.07
CA LYS A 160 -10.56 8.14 9.33
C LYS A 160 -9.09 8.42 9.06
N ASP A 161 -8.79 9.02 7.91
CA ASP A 161 -7.48 9.63 7.66
C ASP A 161 -7.23 10.60 8.82
N ILE A 162 -6.51 10.13 9.83
CA ILE A 162 -5.87 11.00 10.80
C ILE A 162 -4.80 11.66 9.96
N ASP A 163 -4.76 12.99 9.97
CA ASP A 163 -3.75 13.77 9.27
C ASP A 163 -2.34 13.26 9.61
N ILE A 164 -1.88 12.31 8.80
CA ILE A 164 -0.48 11.96 8.55
C ILE A 164 0.18 13.04 7.70
#